data_AF-A0A0Q8NZJ4-F1
#
_entry.id   AF-A0A0Q8NZJ4-F1
#
_cell.length_a   1.000
_cell.length_b   1.000
_cell.length_c   1.000
_cell.angle_alpha   90.00
_cell.angle_beta   90.00
_cell.angle_gamma   90.00
#
_symmetry.space_group_name_H-M   'P 1'
#
loop_
_entity.id
_entity.type
_entity.pdbx_description
1 polymer ?
#
loop_
_entity_poly.entity_id
_entity_poly.type
_entity_poly.pdbx_seq_one_letter_code
_entity_poly.pdbx_strand_id
1 'polypeptide(L)'
;MSAYPAIADHGMVGDLQTAALVSSDGTIDWWCTPRFDSPSVFASLLDSERGGYCRLAAHLPGGQEPVVRQLYLSDTAVLVTRFMAPGGVGEVADFMTPLTTGTPTDRHRLVRVVRGSMDFRLTCRPRFDYGRASHALERTGEAAAVFHGPGTDLHLQVTGPFVLHPASRACAQRAVSAGRDEQLDRAERGGTDG
;
A
#
# COMPACT_ATOMS: atom_id res chain seq x y z
N MET A 1 18.11 -1.60 2.36
CA MET A 1 17.03 -2.53 1.94
C MET A 1 17.44 -3.42 0.77
N SER A 2 17.06 -4.70 0.80
CA SER A 2 17.40 -5.70 -0.22
C SER A 2 16.58 -5.50 -1.51
N ALA A 3 17.21 -5.69 -2.67
CA ALA A 3 16.52 -5.73 -3.96
C ALA A 3 15.57 -6.93 -4.09
N TYR A 4 15.86 -8.01 -3.35
CA TYR A 4 15.06 -9.22 -3.27
C TYR A 4 14.93 -9.61 -1.79
N PRO A 5 13.81 -9.28 -1.12
CA PRO A 5 13.58 -9.67 0.26
C PRO A 5 13.48 -11.20 0.37
N ALA A 6 13.76 -11.76 1.56
CA ALA A 6 13.57 -13.18 1.76
C ALA A 6 12.08 -13.54 1.66
N ILE A 7 11.76 -14.77 1.26
CA ILE A 7 10.35 -15.21 1.16
C ILE A 7 9.62 -15.01 2.49
N ALA A 8 10.30 -15.26 3.62
CA ALA A 8 9.76 -15.07 4.97
C ALA A 8 9.44 -13.61 5.34
N ASP A 9 9.96 -12.64 4.57
CA ASP A 9 9.71 -11.22 4.77
C ASP A 9 8.50 -10.70 3.98
N HIS A 10 7.67 -11.60 3.41
CA HIS A 10 6.47 -11.23 2.66
C HIS A 10 5.20 -11.67 3.38
N GLY A 11 4.22 -10.77 3.44
CA GLY A 11 2.83 -11.09 3.71
C GLY A 11 2.02 -11.12 2.41
N MET A 12 0.99 -11.94 2.38
CA MET A 12 0.01 -12.02 1.28
C MET A 12 -1.30 -11.33 1.68
N VAL A 13 -1.86 -10.52 0.79
CA VAL A 13 -3.21 -9.93 0.94
C VAL A 13 -4.04 -10.27 -0.30
N GLY A 14 -5.32 -10.61 -0.13
CA GLY A 14 -6.15 -11.07 -1.24
C GLY A 14 -7.64 -10.94 -0.97
N ASP A 15 -8.44 -10.95 -2.03
CA ASP A 15 -9.90 -10.77 -1.98
C ASP A 15 -10.70 -12.03 -2.39
N LEU A 16 -10.04 -13.19 -2.34
CA LEU A 16 -10.53 -14.51 -2.80
C LEU A 16 -10.52 -14.72 -4.32
N GLN A 17 -10.21 -13.70 -5.13
CA GLN A 17 -10.11 -13.82 -6.59
C GLN A 17 -8.71 -13.45 -7.12
N THR A 18 -7.98 -12.60 -6.40
CA THR A 18 -6.56 -12.29 -6.61
C THR A 18 -5.82 -12.18 -5.27
N ALA A 19 -4.48 -12.14 -5.32
CA ALA A 19 -3.63 -11.78 -4.20
C ALA A 19 -2.42 -10.95 -4.64
N ALA A 20 -1.93 -10.13 -3.72
CA ALA A 20 -0.69 -9.39 -3.81
C ALA A 20 0.27 -9.79 -2.69
N LEU A 21 1.58 -9.73 -2.96
CA LEU A 21 2.62 -9.89 -1.96
C LEU A 21 3.11 -8.51 -1.49
N VAL A 22 3.34 -8.41 -0.18
CA VAL A 22 3.80 -7.19 0.48
C VAL A 22 5.03 -7.53 1.31
N SER A 23 6.18 -7.03 0.88
CA SER A 23 7.43 -7.15 1.63
C SER A 23 7.38 -6.37 2.96
N SER A 24 8.24 -6.74 3.89
CA SER A 24 8.39 -6.07 5.18
C SER A 24 8.84 -4.62 5.06
N ASP A 25 9.39 -4.18 3.92
CA ASP A 25 9.71 -2.77 3.67
C ASP A 25 8.53 -1.92 3.16
N GLY A 26 7.32 -2.49 3.15
CA GLY A 26 6.09 -1.85 2.71
C GLY A 26 5.93 -1.81 1.19
N THR A 27 6.61 -2.69 0.45
CA THR A 27 6.53 -2.76 -1.00
C THR A 27 5.57 -3.86 -1.45
N ILE A 28 4.62 -3.50 -2.31
CA ILE A 28 3.91 -4.47 -3.13
C ILE A 28 4.76 -4.74 -4.35
N ASP A 29 5.42 -5.89 -4.39
CA ASP A 29 6.37 -6.30 -5.43
C ASP A 29 5.82 -7.39 -6.37
N TRP A 30 4.67 -7.97 -6.01
CA TRP A 30 3.92 -8.91 -6.83
C TRP A 30 2.42 -8.66 -6.75
N TRP A 31 1.77 -8.50 -7.90
CA TRP A 31 0.31 -8.53 -8.00
C TRP A 31 -0.15 -8.85 -9.42
N CYS A 32 -0.89 -9.95 -9.57
CA CYS A 32 -1.57 -10.35 -10.79
C CYS A 32 -3.08 -10.07 -10.66
N THR A 33 -3.64 -9.24 -11.53
CA THR A 33 -5.07 -8.86 -11.48
C THR A 33 -5.62 -8.85 -12.91
N PRO A 34 -6.88 -9.26 -13.14
CA PRO A 34 -7.91 -9.61 -12.14
C PRO A 34 -7.84 -11.01 -11.51
N ARG A 35 -7.09 -11.96 -12.09
CA ARG A 35 -6.97 -13.34 -11.58
C ARG A 35 -5.54 -13.69 -11.20
N PHE A 36 -5.37 -14.76 -10.43
CA PHE A 36 -4.06 -15.22 -9.94
C PHE A 36 -3.01 -15.46 -11.03
N ASP A 37 -3.43 -15.85 -12.23
CA ASP A 37 -2.58 -16.11 -13.39
C ASP A 37 -2.73 -15.05 -14.51
N SER A 38 -3.34 -13.90 -14.19
CA SER A 38 -3.30 -12.74 -15.08
C SER A 38 -1.87 -12.21 -15.24
N PRO A 39 -1.58 -11.49 -16.33
CA PRO A 39 -0.38 -10.70 -16.43
C PRO A 39 -0.22 -9.75 -15.23
N SER A 40 1.00 -9.64 -14.69
CA SER A 40 1.25 -8.86 -13.49
C SER A 40 1.16 -7.35 -13.74
N VAL A 41 0.76 -6.60 -12.72
CA VAL A 41 0.89 -5.12 -12.67
C VAL A 41 2.16 -4.71 -11.89
N PHE A 42 2.59 -5.55 -10.95
CA PHE A 42 3.86 -5.46 -10.23
C PHE A 42 4.56 -6.82 -10.26
N ALA A 43 5.85 -6.81 -10.52
CA ALA A 43 6.70 -8.00 -10.65
C ALA A 43 8.17 -7.72 -10.26
N SER A 44 8.42 -6.75 -9.38
CA SER A 44 9.79 -6.50 -8.90
C SER A 44 10.38 -7.67 -8.12
N LEU A 45 9.54 -8.60 -7.67
CA LEU A 45 9.97 -9.90 -7.16
C LEU A 45 10.78 -10.72 -8.18
N LEU A 46 10.45 -10.63 -9.49
CA LEU A 46 11.15 -11.34 -10.56
C LEU A 46 12.27 -10.51 -11.19
N ASP A 47 12.08 -9.18 -11.25
CA ASP A 47 13.07 -8.24 -11.80
C ASP A 47 12.97 -6.92 -11.03
N SER A 48 13.89 -6.70 -10.10
CA SER A 48 13.88 -5.53 -9.21
C SER A 48 13.97 -4.19 -9.95
N GLU A 49 14.49 -4.17 -11.19
CA GLU A 49 14.67 -2.94 -11.96
C GLU A 49 13.46 -2.65 -12.86
N ARG A 50 12.95 -3.68 -13.54
CA ARG A 50 11.94 -3.56 -14.62
C ARG A 50 10.55 -4.02 -14.21
N GLY A 51 10.43 -4.82 -13.17
CA GLY A 51 9.18 -5.47 -12.75
C GLY A 51 8.16 -4.53 -12.10
N GLY A 52 8.58 -3.34 -11.66
CA GLY A 52 7.67 -2.36 -11.06
C GLY A 52 7.12 -2.77 -9.69
N TYR A 53 6.64 -1.78 -8.94
CA TYR A 53 6.21 -1.96 -7.55
C TYR A 53 5.32 -0.82 -7.05
N CYS A 54 4.65 -1.02 -5.92
CA CYS A 54 4.01 0.05 -5.16
C CYS A 54 4.47 0.04 -3.71
N ARG A 55 5.26 1.05 -3.31
CA ARG A 55 5.84 1.13 -1.97
C ARG A 55 5.20 2.23 -1.14
N LEU A 56 4.79 1.91 0.09
CA LEU A 56 4.33 2.84 1.10
C LEU A 56 5.06 2.53 2.40
N ALA A 57 5.98 3.40 2.78
CA ALA A 57 6.88 3.15 3.91
C ALA A 57 7.22 4.43 4.67
N ALA A 58 7.65 4.26 5.92
CA ALA A 58 8.17 5.37 6.71
C ALA A 58 9.40 5.99 6.02
N HIS A 59 9.45 7.32 6.00
CA HIS A 59 10.55 8.11 5.48
C HIS A 59 11.28 8.77 6.65
N LEU A 60 12.47 8.27 6.97
CA LEU A 60 13.31 8.85 8.03
C LEU A 60 14.36 9.80 7.44
N PRO A 61 14.66 10.93 8.11
CA PRO A 61 15.75 11.81 7.74
C PRO A 61 17.11 11.08 7.77
N GLY A 62 18.07 11.56 6.98
CA GLY A 62 19.45 11.07 7.05
C GLY A 62 19.67 9.61 6.63
N GLY A 63 18.69 8.98 5.98
CA GLY A 63 18.81 7.60 5.48
C GLY A 63 18.77 6.52 6.58
N GLN A 64 18.28 6.86 7.77
CA GLN A 64 18.10 5.88 8.84
C GLN A 64 17.06 4.83 8.42
N GLU A 65 17.29 3.57 8.81
CA GLU A 65 16.30 2.50 8.61
C GLU A 65 15.53 2.27 9.92
N PRO A 66 14.19 2.23 9.89
CA PRO A 66 13.39 1.89 11.07
C PRO A 66 13.54 0.42 11.42
N VAL A 67 13.31 0.07 12.68
CA VAL A 67 13.03 -1.32 13.05
C VAL A 67 11.66 -1.68 12.50
N VAL A 68 11.56 -2.81 11.81
CA VAL A 68 10.31 -3.25 11.18
C VAL A 68 9.78 -4.53 11.81
N ARG A 69 8.46 -4.57 12.00
CA ARG A 69 7.69 -5.75 12.38
C ARG A 69 6.48 -5.86 11.47
N GLN A 70 6.29 -7.04 10.90
CA GLN A 70 5.13 -7.35 10.09
C GLN A 70 4.33 -8.46 10.77
N LEU A 71 3.01 -8.29 10.83
CA LEU A 71 2.11 -9.28 11.42
C LEU A 71 0.72 -9.17 10.78
N TYR A 72 -0.05 -10.24 10.83
CA TYR A 72 -1.49 -10.16 10.56
C TYR A 72 -2.22 -9.70 11.81
N LEU A 73 -3.23 -8.84 11.63
CA LEU A 73 -4.17 -8.55 12.69
C LEU A 73 -4.99 -9.81 13.00
N SER A 74 -5.08 -10.16 14.29
CA SER A 74 -5.73 -11.39 14.76
C SER A 74 -7.10 -11.62 14.12
N ASP A 75 -7.34 -12.86 13.69
CA ASP A 75 -8.59 -13.31 13.07
C ASP A 75 -8.97 -12.56 11.77
N THR A 76 -7.99 -11.95 11.09
CA THR A 76 -8.21 -11.26 9.81
C THR A 76 -7.10 -11.52 8.79
N ALA A 77 -7.39 -11.25 7.52
CA ALA A 77 -6.38 -11.19 6.45
C ALA A 77 -5.79 -9.78 6.26
N VAL A 78 -5.80 -8.94 7.30
CA VAL A 78 -5.22 -7.59 7.27
C VAL A 78 -3.76 -7.68 7.70
N LEU A 79 -2.85 -7.31 6.80
CA LEU A 79 -1.42 -7.28 7.06
C LEU A 79 -1.02 -5.92 7.62
N VAL A 80 -0.37 -5.89 8.78
CA VAL A 80 0.14 -4.67 9.42
C VAL A 80 1.66 -4.67 9.39
N THR A 81 2.24 -3.68 8.74
CA THR A 81 3.68 -3.39 8.75
C THR A 81 3.95 -2.19 9.65
N ARG A 82 4.61 -2.42 10.79
CA ARG A 82 4.95 -1.42 11.80
C ARG A 82 6.41 -0.98 11.64
N PHE A 83 6.61 0.33 11.50
CA PHE A 83 7.90 1.01 11.44
C PHE A 83 8.15 1.72 12.78
N MET A 84 9.31 1.49 13.40
CA MET A 84 9.66 2.06 14.69
C MET A 84 11.02 2.74 14.60
N ALA A 85 11.09 3.99 15.07
CA ALA A 85 12.30 4.78 15.15
C ALA A 85 12.26 5.68 16.39
N PRO A 86 13.38 6.29 16.83
CA PRO A 86 13.37 7.23 17.96
C PRO A 86 12.37 8.39 17.80
N GLY A 87 12.07 8.80 16.55
CA GLY A 87 11.12 9.86 16.25
C GLY A 87 9.64 9.47 16.28
N GLY A 88 9.31 8.18 16.46
CA GLY A 88 7.91 7.74 16.53
C GLY A 88 7.67 6.33 15.97
N VAL A 89 6.39 5.96 15.97
CA VAL A 89 5.89 4.70 15.42
C VAL A 89 4.84 5.01 14.36
N GLY A 90 4.93 4.31 13.24
CA GLY A 90 3.99 4.39 12.14
C GLY A 90 3.64 3.00 11.64
N GLU A 91 2.41 2.83 11.17
CA GLU A 91 1.88 1.56 10.70
C GLU A 91 1.26 1.71 9.32
N VAL A 92 1.45 0.70 8.48
CA VAL A 92 0.71 0.51 7.24
C VAL A 92 -0.10 -0.76 7.36
N ALA A 93 -1.42 -0.63 7.24
CA ALA A 93 -2.33 -1.77 7.12
C ALA A 93 -2.68 -1.98 5.64
N ASP A 94 -2.32 -3.14 5.10
CA ASP A 94 -2.60 -3.57 3.73
C ASP A 94 -3.66 -4.68 3.76
N PHE A 95 -4.71 -4.54 2.94
CA PHE A 95 -5.75 -5.57 2.81
C PHE A 95 -6.53 -5.42 1.50
N MET A 96 -7.25 -6.47 1.12
CA MET A 96 -8.31 -6.40 0.11
C MET A 96 -9.64 -6.82 0.73
N THR A 97 -10.75 -6.22 0.31
CA THR A 97 -12.09 -6.61 0.80
C THR A 97 -12.53 -7.90 0.11
N PRO A 98 -12.88 -8.97 0.84
CA PRO A 98 -13.30 -10.23 0.23
C PRO A 98 -14.47 -10.04 -0.72
N LEU A 99 -14.36 -10.62 -1.91
CA LEU A 99 -15.43 -10.68 -2.90
C LEU A 99 -16.13 -12.03 -2.74
N THR A 100 -17.28 -12.03 -2.05
CA THR A 100 -18.00 -13.27 -1.68
C THR A 100 -18.86 -13.83 -2.81
N THR A 101 -18.96 -13.12 -3.94
CA THR A 101 -19.65 -13.61 -5.13
C THR A 101 -18.81 -14.67 -5.83
N GLY A 102 -19.41 -15.81 -6.21
CA GLY A 102 -18.73 -16.83 -7.01
C GLY A 102 -18.42 -16.39 -8.45
N THR A 103 -19.00 -15.28 -8.91
CA THR A 103 -18.72 -14.72 -10.24
C THR A 103 -17.41 -13.92 -10.23
N PRO A 104 -16.44 -14.24 -11.10
CA PRO A 104 -15.24 -13.42 -11.25
C PRO A 104 -15.57 -11.99 -11.67
N THR A 105 -14.87 -11.02 -11.09
CA THR A 105 -14.92 -9.60 -11.49
C THR A 105 -13.59 -9.17 -12.09
N ASP A 106 -13.58 -8.07 -12.84
CA ASP A 106 -12.38 -7.40 -13.32
C ASP A 106 -11.86 -6.32 -12.36
N ARG A 107 -12.64 -6.02 -11.31
CA ARG A 107 -12.40 -4.91 -10.39
C ARG A 107 -12.01 -5.40 -9.01
N HIS A 108 -10.75 -5.14 -8.66
CA HIS A 108 -10.17 -5.49 -7.35
C HIS A 108 -9.65 -4.22 -6.66
N ARG A 109 -9.68 -4.22 -5.33
CA ARG A 109 -9.25 -3.06 -4.53
C ARG A 109 -8.28 -3.48 -3.43
N LEU A 110 -7.04 -3.04 -3.57
CA LEU A 110 -6.04 -3.08 -2.52
C LEU A 110 -6.09 -1.76 -1.74
N VAL A 111 -6.39 -1.85 -0.45
CA VAL A 111 -6.47 -0.72 0.47
C VAL A 111 -5.22 -0.68 1.33
N ARG A 112 -4.60 0.50 1.41
CA ARG A 112 -3.42 0.77 2.26
C ARG A 112 -3.73 1.91 3.19
N VAL A 113 -3.65 1.70 4.50
CA VAL A 113 -3.99 2.70 5.53
C VAL A 113 -2.77 3.02 6.37
N VAL A 114 -2.44 4.30 6.48
CA VAL A 114 -1.34 4.78 7.34
C VAL A 114 -1.89 5.25 8.68
N ARG A 115 -1.26 4.83 9.78
CA ARG A 115 -1.52 5.31 11.15
C ARG A 115 -0.22 5.66 11.86
N GLY A 116 -0.32 6.46 12.93
CA GLY A 116 0.80 6.85 13.77
C GLY A 116 1.43 8.19 13.39
N SER A 117 2.61 8.47 13.93
CA SER A 117 3.28 9.77 13.87
C SER A 117 4.68 9.64 13.26
N MET A 118 4.72 9.41 11.95
CA MET A 118 5.95 9.37 11.15
C MET A 118 5.66 9.89 9.75
N ASP A 119 6.67 10.40 9.05
CA ASP A 119 6.53 10.75 7.65
C ASP A 119 6.46 9.48 6.79
N PHE A 120 5.61 9.48 5.78
CA PHE A 120 5.42 8.35 4.85
C PHE A 120 5.60 8.80 3.40
N ARG A 121 6.21 7.90 2.62
CA ARG A 121 6.39 8.07 1.18
C ARG A 121 5.69 6.94 0.45
N LEU A 122 4.82 7.30 -0.49
CA LEU A 122 4.19 6.45 -1.47
C LEU A 122 4.91 6.58 -2.81
N THR A 123 5.30 5.48 -3.42
CA THR A 123 5.84 5.43 -4.77
C THR A 123 5.17 4.29 -5.53
N CYS A 124 4.42 4.62 -6.57
CA CYS A 124 3.74 3.65 -7.43
C CYS A 124 4.36 3.66 -8.83
N ARG A 125 4.91 2.51 -9.23
CA ARG A 125 5.65 2.29 -10.48
C ARG A 125 5.12 1.02 -11.16
N PRO A 126 3.88 1.01 -11.67
CA PRO A 126 3.34 -0.17 -12.32
C PRO A 126 4.11 -0.50 -13.61
N ARG A 127 4.16 -1.80 -13.89
CA ARG A 127 4.84 -2.39 -15.05
C ARG A 127 4.03 -3.61 -15.49
N PHE A 128 3.11 -3.35 -16.41
CA PHE A 128 2.16 -4.33 -16.92
C PHE A 128 2.85 -5.45 -17.71
N ASP A 129 2.18 -6.60 -17.74
CA ASP A 129 2.62 -7.80 -18.46
C ASP A 129 4.06 -8.21 -18.09
N TYR A 130 4.32 -8.35 -16.79
CA TYR A 130 5.66 -8.70 -16.27
C TYR A 130 6.74 -7.70 -16.71
N GLY A 131 6.37 -6.43 -16.85
CA GLY A 131 7.24 -5.35 -17.34
C GLY A 131 7.52 -5.36 -18.84
N ARG A 132 6.78 -6.14 -19.65
CA ARG A 132 6.88 -6.13 -21.12
C ARG A 132 6.06 -5.03 -21.77
N ALA A 133 4.97 -4.61 -21.14
CA ALA A 133 4.05 -3.64 -21.72
C ALA A 133 4.28 -2.21 -21.21
N SER A 134 4.19 -1.24 -22.14
CA SER A 134 4.08 0.17 -21.80
C SER A 134 2.66 0.50 -21.31
N HIS A 135 2.52 1.66 -20.68
CA HIS A 135 1.23 2.20 -20.26
C HIS A 135 1.23 3.71 -20.42
N ALA A 136 0.05 4.29 -20.55
CA ALA A 136 -0.15 5.74 -20.42
C ALA A 136 -0.46 6.10 -18.96
N LEU A 137 -0.13 7.31 -18.55
CA LEU A 137 -0.48 7.87 -17.23
C LEU A 137 -1.45 9.03 -17.44
N GLU A 138 -2.65 8.89 -16.91
CA GLU A 138 -3.63 9.97 -16.81
C GLU A 138 -3.73 10.43 -15.35
N ARG A 139 -3.78 11.74 -15.12
CA ARG A 139 -4.04 12.29 -13.78
C ARG A 139 -5.48 12.73 -13.69
N THR A 140 -6.18 12.26 -12.66
CA THR A 140 -7.58 12.60 -12.42
C THR A 140 -7.66 13.42 -11.13
N GLY A 141 -7.45 14.74 -11.25
CA GLY A 141 -7.37 15.65 -10.11
C GLY A 141 -6.04 15.57 -9.34
N GLU A 142 -6.04 16.10 -8.11
CA GLU A 142 -4.82 16.25 -7.30
C GLU A 142 -4.42 14.99 -6.53
N ALA A 143 -5.38 14.09 -6.28
CA ALA A 143 -5.20 12.93 -5.41
C ALA A 143 -5.46 11.58 -6.11
N ALA A 144 -5.63 11.57 -7.43
CA ALA A 144 -5.79 10.34 -8.19
C ALA A 144 -5.04 10.32 -9.52
N ALA A 145 -4.69 9.11 -9.96
CA ALA A 145 -4.05 8.83 -11.23
C ALA A 145 -4.53 7.47 -11.75
N VAL A 146 -4.57 7.33 -13.07
CA VAL A 146 -4.89 6.09 -13.77
C VAL A 146 -3.72 5.72 -14.66
N PHE A 147 -3.28 4.47 -14.57
CA PHE A 147 -2.28 3.90 -15.46
C PHE A 147 -2.99 2.96 -16.44
N HIS A 148 -3.01 3.33 -17.71
CA HIS A 148 -3.68 2.57 -18.77
C HIS A 148 -2.75 1.53 -19.36
N GLY A 149 -2.92 0.28 -18.94
CA GLY A 149 -2.19 -0.88 -19.45
C GLY A 149 -3.00 -1.68 -20.47
N PRO A 150 -2.38 -2.67 -21.14
CA PRO A 150 -3.10 -3.52 -22.08
C PRO A 150 -4.10 -4.41 -21.34
N GLY A 151 -5.40 -4.17 -21.54
CA GLY A 151 -6.47 -4.98 -20.97
C GLY A 151 -6.72 -4.79 -19.47
N THR A 152 -6.03 -3.87 -18.80
CA THR A 152 -6.25 -3.55 -17.37
C THR A 152 -5.78 -2.14 -17.06
N ASP A 153 -6.62 -1.38 -16.35
CA ASP A 153 -6.28 -0.08 -15.79
C ASP A 153 -5.92 -0.22 -14.30
N LEU A 154 -4.85 0.45 -13.87
CA LEU A 154 -4.54 0.60 -12.45
C LEU A 154 -4.96 1.99 -11.98
N HIS A 155 -5.97 2.05 -11.12
CA HIS A 155 -6.37 3.28 -10.45
C HIS A 155 -5.61 3.45 -9.13
N LEU A 156 -4.90 4.56 -9.00
CA LEU A 156 -4.31 4.99 -7.75
C LEU A 156 -5.11 6.17 -7.21
N GLN A 157 -5.68 6.03 -6.02
CA GLN A 157 -6.36 7.09 -5.31
C GLN A 157 -5.75 7.24 -3.91
N VAL A 158 -5.48 8.47 -3.52
CA VAL A 158 -4.97 8.81 -2.20
C VAL A 158 -6.00 9.66 -1.48
N THR A 159 -6.15 9.48 -0.17
CA THR A 159 -7.08 10.24 0.66
C THR A 159 -6.36 10.69 1.93
N GLY A 160 -6.61 11.94 2.36
CA GLY A 160 -5.88 12.58 3.44
C GLY A 160 -4.80 13.55 2.92
N PRO A 161 -3.89 14.04 3.78
CA PRO A 161 -2.96 15.12 3.44
C PRO A 161 -1.72 14.59 2.71
N PHE A 162 -1.92 13.88 1.61
CA PHE A 162 -0.86 13.49 0.69
C PHE A 162 -0.84 14.45 -0.49
N VAL A 163 0.36 14.81 -0.94
CA VAL A 163 0.55 15.56 -2.18
C VAL A 163 1.12 14.60 -3.23
N LEU A 164 0.41 14.43 -4.36
CA LEU A 164 0.94 13.70 -5.51
C LEU A 164 1.90 14.60 -6.30
N HIS A 165 3.16 14.17 -6.42
CA HIS A 165 4.17 14.86 -7.19
C HIS A 165 4.12 14.46 -8.68
N PRO A 166 4.30 15.42 -9.60
CA PRO A 166 4.33 15.17 -11.03
C PRO A 166 5.64 14.47 -11.42
N ALA A 167 5.57 13.18 -11.74
CA ALA A 167 6.63 12.45 -12.41
C ALA A 167 6.02 11.41 -13.37
N SER A 168 6.83 10.78 -14.22
CA SER A 168 6.43 9.62 -15.06
C SER A 168 6.06 8.36 -14.25
N ARG A 169 5.98 8.51 -12.93
CA ARG A 169 5.67 7.55 -11.89
C ARG A 169 4.82 8.32 -10.89
N ALA A 170 3.74 7.74 -10.36
CA ALA A 170 3.00 8.44 -9.32
C ALA A 170 3.79 8.34 -8.01
N CYS A 171 4.23 9.47 -7.49
CA CYS A 171 4.89 9.57 -6.19
C CYS A 171 4.01 10.45 -5.30
N ALA A 172 3.67 10.00 -4.11
CA ALA A 172 2.97 10.81 -3.12
C ALA A 172 3.80 10.86 -1.84
N GLN A 173 3.84 12.00 -1.18
CA GLN A 173 4.49 12.12 0.13
C GLN A 173 3.51 12.74 1.12
N ARG A 174 3.58 12.29 2.36
CA ARG A 174 2.85 12.86 3.48
C ARG A 174 3.78 12.91 4.68
N ALA A 175 3.86 14.08 5.30
CA ALA A 175 4.34 14.19 6.65
C ALA A 175 3.19 13.86 7.62
N VAL A 176 3.41 12.97 8.58
CA VAL A 176 2.44 12.77 9.68
C VAL A 176 3.10 13.27 10.95
N SER A 177 2.82 14.53 11.28
CA SER A 177 3.20 15.08 12.57
C SER A 177 2.38 14.42 13.68
N ALA A 178 3.01 14.21 14.83
CA ALA A 178 2.32 13.81 16.05
C ALA A 178 1.32 14.91 16.48
N GLY A 179 0.10 14.86 15.95
CA GLY A 179 -1.04 15.46 16.61
C GLY A 179 -1.39 14.59 17.80
N ARG A 180 -1.46 15.17 19.00
CA ARG A 180 -2.02 14.53 20.20
C ARG A 180 -3.23 13.69 19.84
N ASP A 181 -3.33 12.51 20.43
CA ASP A 181 -4.59 11.77 20.55
C ASP A 181 -5.67 12.73 21.07
N GLU A 182 -6.50 13.22 20.17
CA GLU A 182 -7.81 13.80 20.48
C GLU A 182 -8.84 13.05 19.66
N GLN A 183 -9.09 11.79 20.01
CA GLN A 183 -10.44 11.20 19.99
C GLN A 183 -10.41 9.76 20.50
N LEU A 184 -10.34 9.62 21.83
CA LEU A 184 -10.85 8.47 22.56
C LEU A 184 -11.04 8.88 24.03
N ASP A 185 -11.78 9.96 24.28
CA ASP A 185 -12.25 10.27 25.64
C ASP A 185 -13.55 11.10 25.69
N ARG A 186 -14.49 10.80 24.79
CA ARG A 186 -15.90 11.20 24.97
C ARG A 186 -16.79 9.97 24.89
N ALA A 187 -16.59 9.06 25.83
CA ALA A 187 -17.55 8.03 26.17
C ALA A 187 -17.65 7.77 27.68
N GLU A 188 -17.30 8.73 28.54
CA GLU A 188 -17.61 8.67 29.97
C GLU A 188 -17.94 10.06 30.51
N ARG A 189 -19.20 10.47 30.34
CA ARG A 189 -19.91 11.43 31.22
C ARG A 189 -21.36 11.52 30.75
N GLY A 190 -22.20 10.69 31.36
CA GLY A 190 -23.63 10.62 31.11
C GLY A 190 -24.40 9.77 32.12
N GLY A 191 -23.99 9.77 33.40
CA GLY A 191 -24.90 9.65 34.54
C GLY A 191 -24.80 10.98 35.29
N THR A 192 -25.85 11.62 35.80
CA THR A 192 -27.06 11.12 36.48
C THR A 192 -28.15 12.20 36.52
N ASP A 193 -29.38 11.72 36.76
CA ASP A 193 -30.54 12.33 37.42
C ASP A 193 -31.43 13.38 36.73
N GLY A 194 -32.72 13.02 36.72
CA GLY A 194 -33.90 13.77 36.31
C GLY A 194 -35.10 12.83 36.19
#